data_AF-A0A7J7CB41-F1
#
_entry.id   AF-A0A7J7CB41-F1
#
_cell.length_a   1.000
_cell.length_b   1.000
_cell.length_c   1.000
_cell.angle_alpha   90.00
_cell.angle_beta   90.00
_cell.angle_gamma   90.00
#
_symmetry.space_group_name_H-M   'P 1'
#
loop_
_entity.id
_entity.type
_entity.pdbx_description
1 polymer ?
#
loop_
_entity_poly.entity_id
_entity_poly.type
_entity_poly.pdbx_seq_one_letter_code
_entity_poly.pdbx_strand_id
1 'polypeptide(L)'
;MFHGRGGTVGRGGGPTHLAILSQPPDTIHGSLRVTVQGEVIEQSFGEEHLCFRTLQRFTAATLEHGMHPPISPRPEWRALMDEMAIAATKEYRSIVFQESRFVDYFRLATPEMEYGRMNIGSRPAKRKPSGGIESLRAIPWIFAWTQTRFHLPVWLGVGAAFKYAIEKDSKNLPMLQEMYNQWPFFRVTIDLLEMVFAKGDPGIAALYDQLLVSKDLWSIGEHLRTNYEETRRLLLEVAGHRDLLEGDPYLKQRLSLRDPYITTLNVCQVYTLKRIRDPNYNVTVRPHLSKEYMESKAAAELLQLNPSSEYAPGLEDTLILTMKGIAAGMQNTG
;
A
#
# COMPACT_ATOMS: atom_id res chain seq x y z
N MET A 1 8.73 -17.82 16.06
CA MET A 1 7.84 -17.47 14.92
C MET A 1 8.65 -16.94 13.74
N PHE A 2 8.21 -17.15 12.49
CA PHE A 2 8.78 -16.47 11.31
C PHE A 2 7.75 -15.51 10.70
N HIS A 3 8.00 -14.20 10.79
CA HIS A 3 7.15 -13.17 10.21
C HIS A 3 7.50 -12.93 8.74
N GLY A 4 6.54 -13.23 7.86
CA GLY A 4 6.63 -13.00 6.42
C GLY A 4 6.52 -11.52 6.04
N ARG A 5 6.43 -11.26 4.73
CA ARG A 5 6.24 -9.90 4.19
C ARG A 5 4.89 -9.33 4.64
N GLY A 6 4.88 -8.03 4.92
CA GLY A 6 3.67 -7.25 5.16
C GLY A 6 3.04 -7.30 6.54
N GLY A 7 3.63 -8.01 7.50
CA GLY A 7 3.31 -7.81 8.91
C GLY A 7 3.84 -6.46 9.43
N THR A 8 3.20 -5.92 10.46
CA THR A 8 3.64 -4.72 11.20
C THR A 8 5.12 -4.79 11.61
N VAL A 9 5.58 -5.99 12.01
CA VAL A 9 6.98 -6.28 12.39
C VAL A 9 7.97 -6.10 11.23
N GLY A 10 7.58 -6.44 10.00
CA GLY A 10 8.48 -6.46 8.83
C GLY A 10 8.53 -5.14 8.04
N ARG A 11 7.73 -4.14 8.42
CA ARG A 11 7.47 -2.97 7.57
C ARG A 11 8.20 -1.68 7.87
N GLY A 12 8.71 -1.46 9.07
CA GLY A 12 9.44 -0.20 9.38
C GLY A 12 8.66 1.10 9.16
N GLY A 13 7.36 1.04 8.83
CA GLY A 13 6.47 2.20 8.64
C GLY A 13 5.65 2.58 9.86
N GLY A 14 5.43 1.64 10.77
CA GLY A 14 5.14 1.92 12.18
C GLY A 14 6.36 1.58 13.02
N PRO A 15 6.39 1.91 14.33
CA PRO A 15 7.53 1.59 15.18
C PRO A 15 7.70 0.06 15.28
N THR A 16 8.59 -0.54 14.49
CA THR A 16 8.88 -1.98 14.52
C THR A 16 9.18 -2.48 15.93
N HIS A 17 9.74 -1.61 16.78
CA HIS A 17 9.90 -1.83 18.21
C HIS A 17 8.55 -2.19 18.87
N LEU A 18 7.55 -1.30 18.79
CA LEU A 18 6.23 -1.53 19.37
C LEU A 18 5.52 -2.73 18.72
N ALA A 19 5.71 -2.97 17.42
CA ALA A 19 5.12 -4.12 16.75
C ALA A 19 5.63 -5.47 17.31
N ILE A 20 6.91 -5.54 17.69
CA ILE A 20 7.48 -6.72 18.38
C ILE A 20 6.91 -6.83 19.79
N LEU A 21 6.87 -5.73 20.54
CA LEU A 21 6.29 -5.70 21.90
C LEU A 21 4.80 -6.05 21.92
N SER A 22 4.09 -5.83 20.80
CA SER A 22 2.66 -6.15 20.67
C SER A 22 2.35 -7.63 20.39
N GLN A 23 3.36 -8.47 20.15
CA GLN A 23 3.12 -9.89 19.90
C GLN A 23 2.45 -10.56 21.11
N PRO A 24 1.64 -11.61 20.92
CA PRO A 24 1.03 -12.32 22.04
C PRO A 24 2.10 -12.81 23.04
N PRO A 25 1.81 -12.83 24.36
CA PRO A 25 2.73 -13.35 25.37
C PRO A 25 3.26 -14.74 25.00
N ASP A 26 4.51 -15.03 25.36
CA ASP A 26 5.13 -16.35 25.19
C ASP A 26 5.23 -16.86 23.73
N THR A 27 5.26 -15.95 22.74
CA THR A 27 5.39 -16.35 21.31
C THR A 27 6.79 -16.16 20.71
N ILE A 28 7.65 -15.36 21.35
CA ILE A 28 8.99 -15.02 20.84
C ILE A 28 10.09 -15.82 21.55
N HIS A 29 10.08 -15.88 22.88
CA HIS A 29 11.08 -16.59 23.71
C HIS A 29 12.53 -16.41 23.24
N GLY A 30 12.94 -15.16 22.98
CA GLY A 30 14.30 -14.82 22.55
C GLY A 30 14.68 -15.25 21.12
N SER A 31 13.75 -15.86 20.35
CA SER A 31 13.99 -16.32 18.99
C SER A 31 13.00 -15.72 18.00
N LEU A 32 13.43 -14.64 17.35
CA LEU A 32 12.64 -13.91 16.36
C LEU A 32 13.28 -14.01 14.97
N ARG A 33 12.48 -14.40 13.97
CA ARG A 33 12.86 -14.29 12.55
C ARG A 33 11.88 -13.36 11.83
N VAL A 34 12.41 -12.33 11.17
CA VAL A 34 11.61 -11.31 10.46
C VAL A 34 12.15 -11.15 9.04
N THR A 35 11.23 -11.01 8.08
CA THR A 35 11.59 -10.65 6.71
C THR A 35 11.85 -9.15 6.61
N VAL A 36 13.04 -8.75 6.16
CA VAL A 36 13.30 -7.38 5.69
C VAL A 36 12.86 -7.28 4.23
N GLN A 37 11.89 -6.41 3.94
CA GLN A 37 11.43 -6.21 2.57
C GLN A 37 12.41 -5.31 1.79
N GLY A 38 12.56 -5.57 0.49
CA GLY A 38 13.51 -4.85 -0.36
C GLY A 38 13.23 -3.34 -0.41
N GLU A 39 11.97 -2.95 -0.36
CA GLU A 39 11.52 -1.56 -0.33
C GLU A 39 11.88 -0.79 0.96
N VAL A 40 12.40 -1.46 1.99
CA VAL A 40 12.82 -0.86 3.28
C VAL A 40 14.30 -1.14 3.58
N ILE A 41 15.01 -1.86 2.70
CA ILE A 41 16.41 -2.25 2.96
C ILE A 41 17.32 -1.03 3.11
N GLU A 42 17.16 -0.06 2.21
CA GLU A 42 17.93 1.19 2.20
C GLU A 42 17.66 2.03 3.46
N GLN A 43 16.38 2.21 3.81
CA GLN A 43 16.01 2.93 5.04
C GLN A 43 16.56 2.26 6.31
N SER A 44 16.67 0.93 6.30
CA SER A 44 17.05 0.16 7.48
C SER A 44 18.56 0.02 7.64
N PHE A 45 19.31 -0.07 6.53
CA PHE A 45 20.72 -0.48 6.51
C PHE A 45 21.62 0.35 5.59
N GLY A 46 21.08 1.30 4.81
CA GLY A 46 21.85 2.08 3.84
C GLY A 46 22.78 3.14 4.45
N GLU A 47 22.51 3.55 5.70
CA GLU A 47 23.32 4.51 6.45
C GLU A 47 23.77 3.90 7.79
N GLU A 48 25.00 4.20 8.21
CA GLU A 48 25.68 3.56 9.35
C GLU A 48 24.90 3.72 10.66
N HIS A 49 24.47 4.93 11.00
CA HIS A 49 23.73 5.19 12.24
C HIS A 49 22.33 4.57 12.21
N LEU A 50 21.66 4.58 11.05
CA LEU A 50 20.36 3.93 10.88
C LEU A 50 20.47 2.40 10.96
N CYS A 51 21.51 1.81 10.38
CA CYS A 51 21.84 0.40 10.50
C CYS A 51 21.99 0.01 11.98
N PHE A 52 22.82 0.75 12.74
CA PHE A 52 23.00 0.53 14.16
C PHE A 52 21.67 0.59 14.92
N ARG A 53 20.86 1.65 14.70
CA ARG A 53 19.54 1.79 15.33
C ARG A 53 18.57 0.67 14.94
N THR A 54 18.72 0.11 13.74
CA THR A 54 17.93 -1.04 13.29
C THR A 54 18.29 -2.28 14.07
N LEU A 55 19.57 -2.61 14.18
CA LEU A 55 20.01 -3.76 14.97
C LEU A 55 19.63 -3.59 16.45
N GLN A 56 19.82 -2.38 17.00
CA GLN A 56 19.47 -2.06 18.38
C GLN A 56 17.98 -2.31 18.68
N ARG A 57 17.06 -1.79 17.85
CA ARG A 57 15.61 -1.91 18.13
C ARG A 57 15.11 -3.35 18.06
N PHE A 58 15.62 -4.16 17.12
CA PHE A 58 15.23 -5.56 17.02
C PHE A 58 15.70 -6.36 18.25
N THR A 59 16.95 -6.16 18.67
CA THR A 59 17.50 -6.82 19.86
C THR A 59 16.75 -6.40 21.13
N ALA A 60 16.55 -5.09 21.34
CA ALA A 60 15.90 -4.57 22.53
C ALA A 60 14.45 -5.07 22.65
N ALA A 61 13.64 -4.92 21.59
CA ALA A 61 12.23 -5.31 21.62
C ALA A 61 12.03 -6.83 21.81
N THR A 62 12.89 -7.64 21.19
CA THR A 62 12.86 -9.10 21.33
C THR A 62 13.19 -9.53 22.76
N LEU A 63 14.17 -8.89 23.38
CA LEU A 63 14.57 -9.14 24.77
C LEU A 63 13.46 -8.70 25.73
N GLU A 64 12.97 -7.47 25.58
CA GLU A 64 11.94 -6.90 26.45
C GLU A 64 10.64 -7.72 26.40
N HIS A 65 10.16 -8.09 25.21
CA HIS A 65 8.93 -8.90 25.08
C HIS A 65 8.97 -10.19 25.90
N GLY A 66 10.13 -10.85 25.95
CA GLY A 66 10.30 -12.09 26.71
C GLY A 66 10.29 -11.94 28.23
N MET A 67 10.50 -10.72 28.74
CA MET A 67 10.54 -10.41 30.18
C MET A 67 9.38 -9.52 30.64
N HIS A 68 8.77 -8.80 29.70
CA HIS A 68 7.69 -7.85 29.91
C HIS A 68 6.63 -8.02 28.81
N PRO A 69 5.82 -9.09 28.87
CA PRO A 69 4.81 -9.35 27.86
C PRO A 69 3.70 -8.28 27.89
N PRO A 70 3.03 -8.01 26.75
CA PRO A 70 1.95 -7.04 26.70
C PRO A 70 0.73 -7.51 27.49
N ILE A 71 -0.16 -6.57 27.80
CA ILE A 71 -1.43 -6.87 28.48
C ILE A 71 -2.26 -7.88 27.67
N SER A 72 -2.90 -8.80 28.37
CA SER A 72 -3.90 -9.68 27.76
C SER A 72 -5.14 -8.87 27.38
N PRO A 73 -5.70 -9.05 26.17
CA PRO A 73 -6.91 -8.32 25.79
C PRO A 73 -8.10 -8.80 26.61
N ARG A 74 -8.92 -7.83 27.02
CA ARG A 74 -10.15 -8.06 27.79
C ARG A 74 -11.16 -8.89 26.98
N PRO A 75 -12.04 -9.68 27.63
CA PRO A 75 -13.03 -10.51 26.92
C PRO A 75 -13.89 -9.73 25.93
N GLU A 76 -14.33 -8.53 26.30
CA GLU A 76 -15.12 -7.63 25.44
C GLU A 76 -14.36 -7.16 24.21
N TRP A 77 -13.05 -6.92 24.31
CA TRP A 77 -12.21 -6.56 23.16
C TRP A 77 -12.08 -7.72 22.18
N ARG A 78 -11.94 -8.95 22.69
CA ARG A 78 -11.89 -10.17 21.85
C ARG A 78 -13.22 -10.39 21.13
N ALA A 79 -14.33 -10.31 21.87
CA ALA A 79 -15.67 -10.47 21.30
C ALA A 79 -15.95 -9.44 20.20
N LEU A 80 -15.59 -8.16 20.42
CA LEU A 80 -15.75 -7.13 19.41
C LEU A 80 -14.90 -7.39 18.17
N MET A 81 -13.64 -7.82 18.33
CA MET A 81 -12.76 -8.20 17.22
C MET A 81 -13.32 -9.39 16.42
N ASP A 82 -13.88 -10.40 17.06
CA ASP A 82 -14.48 -11.56 16.39
C ASP A 82 -15.64 -11.14 15.47
N GLU A 83 -16.50 -10.23 15.94
CA GLU A 83 -17.62 -9.72 15.15
C GLU A 83 -17.16 -8.81 14.01
N MET A 84 -16.23 -7.89 14.30
CA MET A 84 -15.64 -6.99 13.31
C MET A 84 -14.95 -7.76 12.19
N ALA A 85 -14.27 -8.87 12.50
CA ALA A 85 -13.60 -9.71 11.51
C ALA A 85 -14.60 -10.31 10.50
N ILE A 86 -15.81 -10.68 10.95
CA ILE A 86 -16.87 -11.19 10.07
C ILE A 86 -17.37 -10.09 9.14
N ALA A 87 -17.65 -8.90 9.67
CA ALA A 87 -18.10 -7.74 8.89
C ALA A 87 -17.06 -7.31 7.85
N ALA A 88 -15.79 -7.16 8.26
CA ALA A 88 -14.68 -6.82 7.36
C ALA A 88 -14.50 -7.85 6.24
N THR A 89 -14.49 -9.14 6.59
CA THR A 89 -14.31 -10.21 5.61
C THR A 89 -15.47 -10.25 4.61
N LYS A 90 -16.70 -10.01 5.07
CA LYS A 90 -17.88 -9.97 4.20
C LYS A 90 -17.76 -8.86 3.16
N GLU A 91 -17.46 -7.63 3.58
CA GLU A 91 -17.31 -6.48 2.67
C GLU A 91 -16.13 -6.68 1.71
N TYR A 92 -14.96 -7.09 2.23
CA TYR A 92 -13.80 -7.36 1.40
C TYR A 92 -14.13 -8.39 0.30
N ARG A 93 -14.78 -9.50 0.67
CA ARG A 93 -15.11 -10.55 -0.29
C ARG A 93 -16.23 -10.16 -1.24
N SER A 94 -17.20 -9.35 -0.81
CA SER A 94 -18.27 -8.90 -1.70
C SER A 94 -17.72 -8.07 -2.86
N ILE A 95 -16.69 -7.25 -2.59
CA ILE A 95 -16.04 -6.43 -3.61
C ILE A 95 -15.03 -7.24 -4.42
N VAL A 96 -14.09 -7.94 -3.76
CA VAL A 96 -12.93 -8.52 -4.47
C VAL A 96 -13.27 -9.82 -5.21
N PHE A 97 -14.24 -10.60 -4.71
CA PHE A 97 -14.55 -11.93 -5.24
C PHE A 97 -15.99 -12.07 -5.76
N GLN A 98 -16.96 -11.29 -5.27
CA GLN A 98 -18.37 -11.45 -5.68
C GLN A 98 -18.81 -10.41 -6.72
N GLU A 99 -18.21 -9.22 -6.76
CA GLU A 99 -18.43 -8.25 -7.84
C GLU A 99 -17.76 -8.75 -9.12
N SER A 100 -18.59 -9.24 -10.03
CA SER A 100 -18.16 -9.85 -11.30
C SER A 100 -17.25 -8.96 -12.15
N ARG A 101 -17.43 -7.63 -12.09
CA ARG A 101 -16.68 -6.65 -12.89
C ARG A 101 -15.42 -6.14 -12.18
N PHE A 102 -15.13 -6.59 -10.96
CA PHE A 102 -14.01 -6.09 -10.17
C PHE A 102 -12.66 -6.35 -10.83
N VAL A 103 -12.47 -7.53 -11.44
CA VAL A 103 -11.21 -7.89 -12.11
C VAL A 103 -10.94 -6.98 -13.31
N ASP A 104 -11.98 -6.62 -14.07
CA ASP A 104 -11.86 -5.72 -15.21
C ASP A 104 -11.54 -4.31 -14.75
N TYR A 105 -12.25 -3.83 -13.72
CA TYR A 105 -11.94 -2.55 -13.08
C TYR A 105 -10.49 -2.50 -12.58
N PHE A 106 -10.03 -3.52 -11.85
CA PHE A 106 -8.67 -3.61 -11.33
C PHE A 106 -7.59 -3.51 -12.42
N ARG A 107 -7.77 -4.22 -13.55
CA ARG A 107 -6.81 -4.21 -14.66
C ARG A 107 -6.77 -2.88 -15.39
N LEU A 108 -7.88 -2.16 -15.44
CA LEU A 108 -7.96 -0.85 -16.06
C LEU A 108 -7.45 0.26 -15.13
N ALA A 109 -7.86 0.26 -13.87
CA ALA A 109 -7.52 1.28 -12.89
C ALA A 109 -6.06 1.23 -12.45
N THR A 110 -5.39 0.08 -12.58
CA THR A 110 -4.01 -0.14 -12.10
C THR A 110 -3.05 -0.56 -13.23
N PRO A 111 -1.73 -0.44 -13.04
CA PRO A 111 -0.74 -0.95 -13.98
C PRO A 111 -0.41 -2.45 -13.81
N GLU A 112 -1.32 -3.27 -13.26
CA GLU A 112 -1.02 -4.70 -12.99
C GLU A 112 -0.62 -5.49 -14.25
N MET A 113 -1.33 -5.25 -15.35
CA MET A 113 -1.09 -5.97 -16.60
C MET A 113 0.29 -5.65 -17.17
N GLU A 114 0.70 -4.38 -17.12
CA GLU A 114 2.01 -3.93 -17.57
C GLU A 114 3.11 -4.42 -16.65
N TYR A 115 2.91 -4.40 -15.33
CA TYR A 115 3.87 -4.96 -14.37
C TYR A 115 4.20 -6.42 -14.67
N GLY A 116 3.20 -7.23 -15.04
CA GLY A 116 3.39 -8.63 -15.39
C GLY A 116 4.10 -8.88 -16.73
N ARG A 117 4.09 -7.89 -17.64
CA ARG A 117 4.75 -7.95 -18.95
C ARG A 117 6.17 -7.39 -18.92
N MET A 118 6.45 -6.47 -17.99
CA MET A 118 7.73 -5.81 -17.88
C MET A 118 8.71 -6.61 -17.02
N ASN A 119 10.00 -6.51 -17.34
CA ASN A 119 11.09 -7.18 -16.61
C ASN A 119 11.42 -6.48 -15.26
N ILE A 120 10.40 -6.12 -14.48
CA ILE A 120 10.53 -5.45 -13.18
C ILE A 120 10.49 -6.47 -12.03
N GLY A 121 9.69 -7.54 -12.18
CA GLY A 121 9.56 -8.59 -11.18
C GLY A 121 10.35 -9.85 -11.56
N SER A 122 11.09 -10.42 -10.60
CA SER A 122 11.83 -11.68 -10.81
C SER A 122 10.94 -12.94 -10.87
N ARG A 123 9.64 -12.79 -10.64
CA ARG A 123 8.69 -13.89 -10.48
C ARG A 123 7.42 -13.60 -11.29
N PRO A 124 6.78 -14.63 -11.88
CA PRO A 124 5.49 -14.47 -12.55
C PRO A 124 4.44 -13.82 -11.63
N ALA A 125 3.66 -12.88 -12.15
CA ALA A 125 2.65 -12.16 -11.36
C ALA A 125 1.51 -13.09 -10.90
N LYS A 126 1.14 -14.08 -11.72
CA LYS A 126 0.07 -15.05 -11.44
C LYS A 126 0.60 -16.46 -11.32
N ARG A 127 -0.11 -17.29 -10.55
CA ARG A 127 0.07 -18.74 -10.49
C ARG A 127 -0.53 -19.44 -11.72
N LYS A 128 -1.64 -18.92 -12.23
CA LYS A 128 -2.33 -19.38 -13.45
C LYS A 128 -2.70 -18.16 -14.31
N PRO A 129 -2.34 -18.10 -15.60
CA PRO A 129 -2.56 -16.92 -16.44
C PRO A 129 -4.02 -16.48 -16.58
N SER A 130 -4.96 -17.44 -16.63
CA SER A 130 -6.39 -17.21 -16.85
C SER A 130 -7.23 -17.01 -15.58
N GLY A 131 -6.61 -17.02 -14.38
CA GLY A 131 -7.36 -16.91 -13.13
C GLY A 131 -7.75 -15.48 -12.76
N GLY A 132 -8.76 -15.35 -11.89
CA GLY A 132 -9.13 -14.09 -11.22
C GLY A 132 -8.12 -13.69 -10.14
N ILE A 133 -8.54 -12.86 -9.18
CA ILE A 133 -7.68 -12.37 -8.08
C ILE A 133 -7.02 -13.52 -7.29
N GLU A 134 -7.70 -14.67 -7.13
CA GLU A 134 -7.15 -15.85 -6.43
C GLU A 134 -5.86 -16.41 -7.05
N SER A 135 -5.63 -16.14 -8.33
CA SER A 135 -4.41 -16.55 -9.04
C SER A 135 -3.28 -15.54 -8.92
N LEU A 136 -3.59 -14.30 -8.52
CA LEU A 136 -2.63 -13.21 -8.37
C LEU A 136 -1.80 -13.40 -7.09
N ARG A 137 -0.50 -13.16 -7.18
CA ARG A 137 0.37 -13.20 -5.99
C ARG A 137 0.20 -11.91 -5.18
N ALA A 138 0.50 -12.00 -3.88
CA ALA A 138 0.39 -10.87 -2.96
C ALA A 138 1.22 -9.65 -3.39
N ILE A 139 2.45 -9.85 -3.90
CA ILE A 139 3.31 -8.72 -4.32
C ILE A 139 2.65 -7.92 -5.45
N PRO A 140 2.28 -8.50 -6.61
CA PRO A 140 1.55 -7.78 -7.65
C PRO A 140 0.26 -7.12 -7.16
N TRP A 141 -0.49 -7.78 -6.28
CA TRP A 141 -1.73 -7.24 -5.72
C TRP A 141 -1.50 -5.92 -5.00
N ILE A 142 -0.60 -5.90 -4.02
CA ILE A 142 -0.26 -4.69 -3.28
C ILE A 142 0.41 -3.66 -4.18
N PHE A 143 1.35 -4.09 -5.00
CA PHE A 143 2.14 -3.20 -5.86
C PHE A 143 1.25 -2.38 -6.78
N ALA A 144 0.31 -3.04 -7.48
CA ALA A 144 -0.58 -2.38 -8.43
C ALA A 144 -1.42 -1.27 -7.77
N TRP A 145 -2.00 -1.52 -6.60
CA TRP A 145 -2.78 -0.50 -5.88
C TRP A 145 -1.93 0.59 -5.25
N THR A 146 -0.71 0.27 -4.83
CA THR A 146 0.25 1.26 -4.32
C THR A 146 0.71 2.22 -5.41
N GLN A 147 0.87 1.75 -6.65
CA GLN A 147 1.20 2.62 -7.79
C GLN A 147 0.15 3.70 -8.02
N THR A 148 -1.13 3.39 -7.77
CA THR A 148 -2.26 4.31 -7.99
C THR A 148 -2.61 5.20 -6.80
N ARG A 149 -1.81 5.17 -5.72
CA ARG A 149 -2.08 5.90 -4.47
C ARG A 149 -3.40 5.52 -3.79
N PHE A 150 -3.99 4.37 -4.14
CA PHE A 150 -5.30 3.98 -3.63
C PHE A 150 -5.23 2.96 -2.49
N HIS A 151 -4.21 2.11 -2.49
CA HIS A 151 -3.92 1.17 -1.39
C HIS A 151 -5.10 0.29 -0.93
N LEU A 152 -6.06 0.00 -1.82
CA LEU A 152 -7.27 -0.79 -1.56
C LEU A 152 -7.04 -2.05 -0.70
N PRO A 153 -5.99 -2.87 -0.93
CA PRO A 153 -5.78 -4.10 -0.18
C PRO A 153 -5.56 -3.93 1.32
N VAL A 154 -5.20 -2.72 1.76
CA VAL A 154 -4.78 -2.48 3.15
C VAL A 154 -5.97 -2.13 4.02
N TRP A 155 -6.92 -1.35 3.50
CA TRP A 155 -8.00 -0.77 4.29
C TRP A 155 -9.38 -1.34 3.98
N LEU A 156 -9.56 -2.03 2.84
CA LEU A 156 -10.88 -2.55 2.46
C LEU A 156 -11.43 -3.54 3.50
N GLY A 157 -12.65 -3.31 3.97
CA GLY A 157 -13.29 -4.07 5.04
C GLY A 157 -13.21 -3.39 6.41
N VAL A 158 -12.22 -2.52 6.65
CA VAL A 158 -12.04 -1.85 7.94
C VAL A 158 -13.16 -0.86 8.21
N GLY A 159 -13.58 -0.10 7.19
CA GLY A 159 -14.70 0.84 7.28
C GLY A 159 -16.00 0.17 7.72
N ALA A 160 -16.42 -0.91 7.04
CA ALA A 160 -17.63 -1.64 7.45
C ALA A 160 -17.50 -2.27 8.84
N ALA A 161 -16.32 -2.73 9.25
CA ALA A 161 -16.12 -3.27 10.58
C ALA A 161 -16.30 -2.22 11.69
N PHE A 162 -15.71 -1.03 11.53
CA PHE A 162 -15.93 0.06 12.49
C PHE A 162 -17.37 0.52 12.50
N LYS A 163 -17.97 0.70 11.31
CA LYS A 163 -19.37 1.09 11.19
C LYS A 163 -20.31 0.10 11.88
N TYR A 164 -20.13 -1.19 11.61
CA TYR A 164 -20.89 -2.26 12.26
C TYR A 164 -20.77 -2.20 13.78
N ALA A 165 -19.54 -2.06 14.31
CA ALA A 165 -19.31 -1.98 15.74
C ALA A 165 -20.03 -0.78 16.36
N ILE A 166 -19.91 0.41 15.77
CA ILE A 166 -20.47 1.65 16.29
C ILE A 166 -22.01 1.67 16.19
N GLU A 167 -22.58 1.15 15.10
CA GLU A 167 -24.02 1.06 14.91
C GLU A 167 -24.67 0.02 15.83
N LYS A 168 -23.94 -1.05 16.19
CA LYS A 168 -24.45 -2.10 17.09
C LYS A 168 -24.66 -1.61 18.52
N ASP A 169 -23.71 -0.83 19.06
CA ASP A 169 -23.81 -0.23 20.39
C ASP A 169 -22.94 1.04 20.42
N SER A 170 -23.52 2.17 20.82
CA SER A 170 -22.79 3.45 20.93
C SER A 170 -21.64 3.41 21.95
N LYS A 171 -21.65 2.46 22.88
CA LYS A 171 -20.53 2.21 23.81
C LYS A 171 -19.30 1.60 23.13
N ASN A 172 -19.44 1.04 21.92
CA ASN A 172 -18.31 0.42 21.22
C ASN A 172 -17.31 1.44 20.70
N LEU A 173 -17.70 2.68 20.39
CA LEU A 173 -16.74 3.71 19.99
C LEU A 173 -15.75 4.04 21.13
N PRO A 174 -16.21 4.37 22.36
CA PRO A 174 -15.31 4.50 23.51
C PRO A 174 -14.45 3.25 23.76
N MET A 175 -14.99 2.04 23.54
CA MET A 175 -14.24 0.80 23.68
C MET A 175 -13.11 0.69 22.64
N LEU A 176 -13.37 1.03 21.38
CA LEU A 176 -12.36 1.04 20.31
C LEU A 176 -11.26 2.06 20.59
N GLN A 177 -11.63 3.24 21.11
CA GLN A 177 -10.67 4.25 21.56
C GLN A 177 -9.85 3.75 22.76
N GLU A 178 -10.46 3.03 23.70
CA GLU A 178 -9.73 2.39 24.80
C GLU A 178 -8.75 1.32 24.29
N MET A 179 -9.19 0.47 23.34
CA MET A 179 -8.34 -0.52 22.69
C MET A 179 -7.14 0.12 21.99
N TYR A 180 -7.32 1.24 21.29
CA TYR A 180 -6.22 1.97 20.65
C TYR A 180 -5.20 2.52 21.65
N ASN A 181 -5.68 3.00 22.80
CA ASN A 181 -4.80 3.58 23.82
C ASN A 181 -4.11 2.53 24.70
N GLN A 182 -4.75 1.40 24.96
CA GLN A 182 -4.29 0.43 25.96
C GLN A 182 -3.80 -0.88 25.38
N TRP A 183 -4.26 -1.30 24.19
CA TRP A 183 -3.91 -2.59 23.61
C TRP A 183 -2.88 -2.46 22.48
N PRO A 184 -1.60 -2.83 22.70
CA PRO A 184 -0.53 -2.61 21.73
C PRO A 184 -0.80 -3.22 20.36
N PHE A 185 -1.45 -4.39 20.29
CA PHE A 185 -1.80 -5.05 19.04
C PHE A 185 -2.76 -4.20 18.19
N PHE A 186 -3.81 -3.66 18.83
CA PHE A 186 -4.79 -2.84 18.14
C PHE A 186 -4.14 -1.52 17.69
N ARG A 187 -3.36 -0.89 18.58
CA ARG A 187 -2.61 0.33 18.28
C ARG A 187 -1.75 0.21 17.04
N VAL A 188 -0.83 -0.78 16.98
CA VAL A 188 0.07 -0.92 15.83
C VAL A 188 -0.65 -1.29 14.53
N THR A 189 -1.85 -1.89 14.62
CA THR A 189 -2.68 -2.19 13.47
C THR A 189 -3.31 -0.91 12.91
N ILE A 190 -3.82 -0.03 13.78
CA ILE A 190 -4.35 1.28 13.39
C ILE A 190 -3.24 2.20 12.88
N ASP A 191 -2.09 2.26 13.56
CA ASP A 191 -0.94 3.07 13.14
C ASP A 191 -0.46 2.71 11.71
N LEU A 192 -0.49 1.42 11.36
CA LEU A 192 -0.15 0.97 10.00
C LEU A 192 -1.18 1.48 8.98
N LEU A 193 -2.46 1.37 9.29
CA LEU A 193 -3.54 1.85 8.42
C LEU A 193 -3.43 3.37 8.23
N GLU A 194 -3.21 4.11 9.31
CA GLU A 194 -3.06 5.57 9.29
C GLU A 194 -1.87 6.02 8.43
N MET A 195 -0.73 5.34 8.57
CA MET A 195 0.45 5.58 7.72
C MET A 195 0.17 5.33 6.24
N VAL A 196 -0.61 4.28 5.91
CA VAL A 196 -0.99 4.00 4.52
C VAL A 196 -1.97 5.04 3.99
N PHE A 197 -2.93 5.51 4.79
CA PHE A 197 -3.80 6.64 4.41
C PHE A 197 -3.00 7.92 4.18
N ALA A 198 -1.95 8.18 4.96
CA ALA A 198 -1.07 9.33 4.76
C ALA A 198 -0.24 9.25 3.46
N LYS A 199 -0.10 8.06 2.87
CA LYS A 199 0.52 7.85 1.55
C LYS A 199 -0.49 7.85 0.41
N GLY A 200 -1.78 7.71 0.70
CA GLY A 200 -2.84 7.63 -0.30
C GLY A 200 -3.34 8.98 -0.80
N ASP A 201 -3.87 8.99 -2.01
CA ASP A 201 -4.47 10.16 -2.65
C ASP A 201 -5.63 9.71 -3.55
N PRO A 202 -6.90 9.86 -3.09
CA PRO A 202 -8.07 9.46 -3.87
C PRO A 202 -8.30 10.35 -5.10
N GLY A 203 -7.73 11.56 -5.15
CA GLY A 203 -7.77 12.43 -6.33
C GLY A 203 -6.88 11.89 -7.45
N ILE A 204 -5.68 11.42 -7.11
CA ILE A 204 -4.83 10.69 -8.07
C ILE A 204 -5.49 9.39 -8.51
N ALA A 205 -6.05 8.61 -7.59
CA ALA A 205 -6.80 7.39 -7.96
C ALA A 205 -7.97 7.70 -8.93
N ALA A 206 -8.69 8.80 -8.72
CA ALA A 206 -9.74 9.25 -9.62
C ALA A 206 -9.22 9.63 -11.01
N LEU A 207 -8.01 10.20 -11.12
CA LEU A 207 -7.38 10.50 -12.41
C LEU A 207 -7.07 9.22 -13.20
N TYR A 208 -6.66 8.14 -12.53
CA TYR A 208 -6.47 6.83 -13.18
C TYR A 208 -7.80 6.31 -13.74
N ASP A 209 -8.87 6.40 -12.97
CA ASP A 209 -10.20 6.01 -13.43
C ASP A 209 -10.65 6.83 -14.65
N GLN A 210 -10.53 8.15 -14.58
CA GLN A 210 -10.97 9.04 -15.66
C GLN A 210 -10.26 8.78 -16.99
N LEU A 211 -8.96 8.44 -16.95
CA LEU A 211 -8.15 8.26 -18.14
C LEU A 211 -8.16 6.82 -18.66
N LEU A 212 -8.23 5.81 -17.78
CA LEU A 212 -7.99 4.41 -18.14
C LEU A 212 -9.23 3.52 -18.04
N VAL A 213 -10.19 3.86 -17.17
CA VAL A 213 -11.34 3.00 -16.88
C VAL A 213 -12.52 3.37 -17.80
N SER A 214 -13.21 2.35 -18.31
CA SER A 214 -14.40 2.54 -19.12
C SER A 214 -15.55 3.13 -18.30
N LYS A 215 -16.37 3.98 -18.92
CA LYS A 215 -17.41 4.75 -18.21
C LYS A 215 -18.44 3.89 -17.47
N ASP A 216 -18.70 2.68 -17.96
CA ASP A 216 -19.61 1.70 -17.35
C ASP A 216 -19.10 1.11 -16.02
N LEU A 217 -17.81 1.29 -15.73
CA LEU A 217 -17.16 0.85 -14.48
C LEU A 217 -16.87 2.02 -13.51
N TRP A 218 -17.11 3.27 -13.89
CA TRP A 218 -16.83 4.44 -13.04
C TRP A 218 -17.56 4.39 -11.70
N SER A 219 -18.78 3.84 -11.67
CA SER A 219 -19.54 3.69 -10.43
C SER A 219 -18.85 2.80 -9.40
N ILE A 220 -18.06 1.81 -9.83
CA ILE A 220 -17.25 0.96 -8.93
C ILE A 220 -16.17 1.81 -8.29
N GLY A 221 -15.42 2.57 -9.10
CA GLY A 221 -14.36 3.43 -8.59
C GLY A 221 -14.86 4.54 -7.67
N GLU A 222 -16.00 5.15 -7.99
CA GLU A 222 -16.67 6.12 -7.11
C GLU A 222 -17.06 5.50 -5.78
N HIS A 223 -17.71 4.33 -5.80
CA HIS A 223 -18.07 3.59 -4.59
C HIS A 223 -16.84 3.28 -3.72
N LEU A 224 -15.75 2.81 -4.32
CA LEU A 224 -14.51 2.51 -3.60
C LEU A 224 -13.89 3.78 -2.99
N ARG A 225 -13.89 4.91 -3.70
CA ARG A 225 -13.38 6.18 -3.15
C ARG A 225 -14.26 6.72 -2.02
N THR A 226 -15.58 6.56 -2.09
CA THR A 226 -16.47 6.88 -0.97
C THR A 226 -16.13 6.01 0.25
N ASN A 227 -15.90 4.72 0.05
CA ASN A 227 -15.49 3.80 1.12
C ASN A 227 -14.13 4.17 1.72
N TYR A 228 -13.17 4.62 0.88
CA TYR A 228 -11.87 5.12 1.33
C TYR A 228 -12.03 6.28 2.32
N GLU A 229 -12.84 7.30 1.99
CA GLU A 229 -13.03 8.46 2.87
C GLU A 229 -13.84 8.11 4.13
N GLU A 230 -14.85 7.23 4.03
CA GLU A 230 -15.58 6.74 5.20
C GLU A 230 -14.66 5.98 6.16
N THR A 231 -13.82 5.08 5.62
CA THR A 231 -12.84 4.32 6.41
C THR A 231 -11.82 5.25 7.06
N ARG A 232 -11.28 6.22 6.32
CA ARG A 232 -10.34 7.22 6.85
C ARG A 232 -10.94 8.02 8.00
N ARG A 233 -12.18 8.48 7.85
CA ARG A 233 -12.89 9.24 8.89
C ARG A 233 -13.08 8.42 10.16
N LEU A 234 -13.59 7.19 10.02
CA LEU A 234 -13.80 6.27 11.15
C LEU A 234 -12.49 5.91 11.86
N LEU A 235 -11.42 5.70 11.10
CA LEU A 235 -10.09 5.44 11.65
C LEU A 235 -9.59 6.60 12.52
N LEU A 236 -9.73 7.84 12.06
CA LEU A 236 -9.34 9.02 12.84
C LEU A 236 -10.19 9.17 14.12
N GLU A 237 -11.49 8.85 14.03
CA GLU A 237 -12.41 8.84 15.17
C GLU A 237 -12.01 7.80 16.23
N VAL A 238 -11.62 6.59 15.80
CA VAL A 238 -11.10 5.52 16.66
C VAL A 238 -9.75 5.87 17.27
N ALA A 239 -8.84 6.49 16.50
CA ALA A 239 -7.55 6.94 17.00
C ALA A 239 -7.64 8.18 17.90
N GLY A 240 -8.74 8.94 17.83
CA GLY A 240 -8.90 10.22 18.51
C GLY A 240 -8.06 11.34 17.89
N HIS A 241 -7.64 11.19 16.63
CA HIS A 241 -6.84 12.18 15.90
C HIS A 241 -7.76 13.10 15.06
N ARG A 242 -7.35 14.36 14.88
CA ARG A 242 -8.03 15.31 13.97
C ARG A 242 -7.55 15.18 12.54
N ASP A 243 -6.26 14.87 12.39
CA ASP A 243 -5.60 14.69 11.10
C ASP A 243 -4.75 13.42 11.09
N LEU A 244 -4.49 12.90 9.89
CA LEU A 244 -3.58 11.78 9.70
C LEU A 244 -2.19 12.08 10.26
N LEU A 245 -1.65 11.10 10.98
CA LEU A 245 -0.35 11.11 11.64
C LEU A 245 -0.20 12.26 12.64
N GLU A 246 -1.27 12.66 13.33
CA GLU A 246 -1.22 13.66 14.39
C GLU A 246 -0.21 13.29 15.49
N GLY A 247 -0.16 12.01 15.86
CA GLY A 247 0.80 11.47 16.83
C GLY A 247 2.23 11.27 16.32
N ASP A 248 2.51 11.45 15.02
CA ASP A 248 3.85 11.28 14.43
C ASP A 248 4.18 12.37 13.39
N PRO A 249 4.46 13.61 13.85
CA PRO A 249 4.77 14.73 12.96
C PRO A 249 6.07 14.51 12.15
N TYR A 250 7.01 13.70 12.65
CA TYR A 250 8.26 13.41 11.95
C TYR A 250 8.02 12.52 10.73
N LEU A 251 7.19 11.48 10.88
CA LEU A 251 6.78 10.65 9.75
C LEU A 251 5.96 11.48 8.75
N LYS A 252 5.00 12.27 9.24
CA LYS A 252 4.16 13.15 8.41
C LYS A 252 5.00 14.09 7.53
N GLN A 253 5.99 14.76 8.11
CA GLN A 253 6.91 15.62 7.38
C GLN A 253 7.68 14.86 6.29
N ARG A 254 8.25 13.69 6.64
CA ARG A 254 9.05 12.88 5.71
C ARG A 254 8.24 12.38 4.51
N LEU A 255 6.97 12.02 4.72
CA LEU A 255 6.08 11.62 3.63
C LEU A 255 5.71 12.81 2.74
N SER A 256 5.34 13.94 3.35
CA SER A 256 4.95 15.16 2.63
C SER A 256 6.06 15.68 1.70
N LEU A 257 7.32 15.54 2.08
CA LEU A 257 8.46 15.94 1.25
C LEU A 257 8.67 15.08 0.00
N ARG A 258 8.11 13.86 -0.04
CA ARG A 258 8.23 12.95 -1.19
C ARG A 258 7.11 13.18 -2.21
N ASP A 259 5.96 13.66 -1.75
CA ASP A 259 4.73 13.75 -2.54
C ASP A 259 4.87 14.53 -3.86
N PRO A 260 5.58 15.66 -3.96
CA PRO A 260 5.72 16.38 -5.24
C PRO A 260 6.32 15.51 -6.35
N TYR A 261 7.34 14.71 -6.00
CA TYR A 261 8.02 13.84 -6.95
C TYR A 261 7.15 12.65 -7.32
N ILE A 262 6.55 11.99 -6.33
CA ILE A 262 5.69 10.82 -6.54
C ILE A 262 4.47 11.21 -7.39
N THR A 263 3.82 12.33 -7.07
CA THR A 263 2.64 12.82 -7.79
C THR A 263 2.96 13.13 -9.24
N THR A 264 4.11 13.74 -9.51
CA THR A 264 4.59 13.98 -10.88
C THR A 264 4.73 12.67 -11.65
N LEU A 265 5.30 11.63 -11.02
CA LEU A 265 5.42 10.30 -11.61
C LEU A 265 4.06 9.63 -11.79
N ASN A 266 3.10 9.81 -10.87
CA ASN A 266 1.76 9.25 -11.00
C ASN A 266 1.03 9.83 -12.23
N VAL A 267 1.11 11.14 -12.44
CA VAL A 267 0.51 11.80 -13.61
C VAL A 267 1.23 11.33 -14.88
N CYS A 268 2.57 11.29 -14.88
CA CYS A 268 3.34 10.74 -16.00
C CYS A 268 2.92 9.30 -16.33
N GLN A 269 2.76 8.45 -15.31
CA GLN A 269 2.39 7.05 -15.44
C GLN A 269 1.01 6.89 -16.08
N VAL A 270 -0.03 7.56 -15.59
CA VAL A 270 -1.39 7.39 -16.11
C VAL A 270 -1.51 7.83 -17.56
N TYR A 271 -0.89 8.96 -17.94
CA TYR A 271 -0.87 9.39 -19.35
C TYR A 271 -0.04 8.46 -20.24
N THR A 272 1.04 7.87 -19.71
CA THR A 272 1.83 6.87 -20.43
C THR A 272 1.03 5.59 -20.65
N LEU A 273 0.31 5.10 -19.64
CA LEU A 273 -0.61 3.97 -19.75
C LEU A 273 -1.71 4.24 -20.77
N LYS A 274 -2.31 5.44 -20.78
CA LYS A 274 -3.34 5.82 -21.75
C LYS A 274 -2.81 5.75 -23.18
N ARG A 275 -1.60 6.28 -23.43
CA ARG A 275 -0.92 6.21 -24.74
C ARG A 275 -0.55 4.78 -25.16
N ILE A 276 -0.20 3.92 -24.19
CA ILE A 276 0.10 2.50 -24.46
C ILE A 276 -1.16 1.72 -24.82
N ARG A 277 -2.25 1.93 -24.09
CA ARG A 277 -3.48 1.13 -24.19
C ARG A 277 -4.43 1.58 -25.30
N ASP A 278 -4.38 2.86 -25.70
CA ASP A 278 -5.28 3.45 -26.69
C ASP A 278 -4.48 4.11 -27.84
N PRO A 279 -4.25 3.39 -28.97
CA PRO A 279 -3.54 3.92 -30.12
C PRO A 279 -4.21 5.14 -30.78
N ASN A 280 -5.50 5.37 -30.51
CA ASN A 280 -6.25 6.49 -31.06
C ASN A 280 -6.16 7.74 -30.17
N TYR A 281 -5.50 7.65 -29.01
CA TYR A 281 -5.28 8.80 -28.15
C TYR A 281 -4.37 9.81 -28.83
N ASN A 282 -4.89 11.03 -29.07
CA ASN A 282 -4.16 12.05 -29.82
C ASN A 282 -2.93 12.53 -29.03
N VAL A 283 -1.76 12.46 -29.67
CA VAL A 283 -0.48 12.91 -29.10
C VAL A 283 0.05 14.06 -29.95
N THR A 284 0.04 15.27 -29.40
CA THR A 284 0.67 16.42 -30.05
C THR A 284 2.19 16.34 -29.89
N VAL A 285 2.92 16.15 -31.00
CA VAL A 285 4.38 16.17 -30.99
C VAL A 285 4.85 17.60 -30.75
N ARG A 286 5.68 17.78 -29.72
CA ARG A 286 6.34 19.06 -29.42
C ARG A 286 7.78 19.06 -29.94
N PRO A 287 8.37 20.23 -30.23
CA PRO A 287 9.81 20.33 -30.45
C PRO A 287 10.59 19.73 -29.27
N HIS A 288 11.70 19.06 -29.57
CA HIS A 288 12.56 18.50 -28.53
C HIS A 288 13.10 19.63 -27.63
N LEU A 289 12.97 19.48 -26.32
CA LEU A 289 13.31 20.53 -25.35
C LEU A 289 14.74 20.42 -24.80
N SER A 290 15.32 19.20 -24.78
CA SER A 290 16.71 19.04 -24.35
C SER A 290 17.62 19.71 -25.38
N LYS A 291 18.55 20.54 -24.90
CA LYS A 291 19.55 21.22 -25.73
C LYS A 291 20.87 20.45 -25.80
N GLU A 292 20.99 19.38 -25.02
CA GLU A 292 22.16 18.51 -25.05
C GLU A 292 22.17 17.71 -26.34
N TYR A 293 23.30 17.78 -27.06
CA TYR A 293 23.52 17.02 -28.27
C TYR A 293 23.89 15.60 -27.87
N MET A 294 23.01 14.64 -28.13
CA MET A 294 23.39 13.23 -28.05
C MET A 294 24.14 12.87 -29.33
N GLU A 295 25.40 12.46 -29.22
CA GLU A 295 26.20 11.96 -30.36
C GLU A 295 25.55 10.74 -31.04
N SER A 296 24.69 10.05 -30.30
CA SER A 296 23.93 8.88 -30.72
C SER A 296 22.49 9.26 -31.07
N LYS A 297 22.08 8.99 -32.32
CA LYS A 297 20.71 9.15 -32.82
C LYS A 297 19.85 7.87 -32.63
N ALA A 298 20.24 6.94 -31.77
CA ALA A 298 19.67 5.60 -31.83
C ALA A 298 18.41 5.47 -30.97
N ALA A 299 17.30 5.05 -31.60
CA ALA A 299 16.13 4.50 -30.91
C ALA A 299 16.48 3.39 -29.89
N ALA A 300 17.68 2.80 -30.00
CA ALA A 300 18.25 1.86 -29.04
C ALA A 300 18.44 2.43 -27.62
N GLU A 301 18.68 3.74 -27.47
CA GLU A 301 18.78 4.37 -26.14
C GLU A 301 17.42 4.56 -25.45
N LEU A 302 16.34 4.53 -26.22
CA LEU A 302 14.96 4.59 -25.72
C LEU A 302 14.42 3.20 -25.33
N LEU A 303 15.26 2.16 -25.44
CA LEU A 303 14.96 0.76 -25.17
C LEU A 303 16.01 0.12 -24.25
N GLN A 304 16.67 0.90 -23.40
CA GLN A 304 17.75 0.40 -22.53
C GLN A 304 17.25 -0.60 -21.48
N LEU A 305 16.01 -0.43 -21.00
CA LEU A 305 15.47 -1.31 -19.96
C LEU A 305 14.84 -2.59 -20.55
N ASN A 306 14.31 -2.53 -21.77
CA ASN A 306 13.84 -3.69 -22.52
C ASN A 306 14.08 -3.53 -24.04
N PRO A 307 15.22 -4.03 -24.56
CA PRO A 307 15.54 -3.97 -25.98
C PRO A 307 14.55 -4.71 -26.90
N SER A 308 13.74 -5.62 -26.34
CA SER A 308 12.73 -6.42 -27.03
C SER A 308 11.30 -5.88 -26.89
N SER A 309 11.14 -4.60 -26.51
CA SER A 309 9.82 -3.99 -26.33
C SER A 309 8.95 -4.09 -27.60
N GLU A 310 7.70 -4.49 -27.42
CA GLU A 310 6.67 -4.45 -28.46
C GLU A 310 5.93 -3.10 -28.51
N TYR A 311 6.19 -2.21 -27.55
CA TYR A 311 5.59 -0.88 -27.49
C TYR A 311 6.40 0.14 -28.30
N ALA A 312 5.79 1.29 -28.61
CA ALA A 312 6.52 2.38 -29.25
C ALA A 312 7.74 2.79 -28.41
N PRO A 313 8.93 3.01 -29.03
CA PRO A 313 10.17 3.26 -28.30
C PRO A 313 10.05 4.35 -27.22
N GLY A 314 10.60 4.08 -26.04
CA GLY A 314 10.57 4.98 -24.88
C GLY A 314 9.32 4.90 -24.00
N LEU A 315 8.18 4.37 -24.47
CA LEU A 315 6.97 4.26 -23.63
C LEU A 315 7.15 3.24 -22.50
N GLU A 316 7.70 2.06 -22.81
CA GLU A 316 7.97 1.04 -21.80
C GLU A 316 8.99 1.52 -20.78
N ASP A 317 10.12 2.06 -21.23
CA ASP A 317 11.17 2.59 -20.34
C ASP A 317 10.65 3.72 -19.45
N THR A 318 9.85 4.64 -20.00
CA THR A 318 9.17 5.70 -19.22
C THR A 318 8.26 5.10 -18.15
N LEU A 319 7.44 4.12 -18.51
CA LEU A 319 6.54 3.47 -17.58
C LEU A 319 7.31 2.72 -16.48
N ILE A 320 8.39 1.99 -16.82
CA ILE A 320 9.26 1.33 -15.84
C ILE A 320 9.88 2.36 -14.88
N LEU A 321 10.36 3.49 -15.37
CA LEU A 321 10.92 4.56 -14.54
C LEU A 321 9.88 5.11 -13.55
N THR A 322 8.65 5.36 -14.00
CA THR A 322 7.58 5.78 -13.10
C THR A 322 7.29 4.73 -12.04
N MET A 323 7.20 3.45 -12.41
CA MET A 323 6.94 2.36 -11.48
C MET A 323 8.02 2.25 -10.40
N LYS A 324 9.28 2.33 -10.80
CA LYS A 324 10.44 2.32 -9.89
C LYS A 324 10.42 3.53 -8.96
N GLY A 325 10.22 4.73 -9.49
CA GLY A 325 10.24 5.96 -8.70
C GLY A 325 9.07 6.05 -7.70
N ILE A 326 7.86 5.67 -8.11
CA ILE A 326 6.70 5.60 -7.20
C ILE A 326 6.94 4.55 -6.12
N ALA A 327 7.44 3.37 -6.46
CA ALA A 327 7.75 2.33 -5.48
C ALA A 327 8.82 2.79 -4.47
N ALA A 328 9.86 3.49 -4.94
CA ALA A 328 10.91 4.05 -4.09
C ALA A 328 10.38 5.12 -3.13
N GLY A 329 9.46 5.97 -3.58
CA GLY A 329 8.84 7.00 -2.74
C GLY A 329 7.82 6.43 -1.74
N MET A 330 7.01 5.47 -2.17
CA MET A 330 5.98 4.81 -1.36
C MET A 330 6.57 3.88 -0.31
N GLN A 331 7.68 3.20 -0.61
CA GLN A 331 8.28 2.19 0.27
C GLN A 331 7.24 1.14 0.73
N ASN A 332 7.25 0.78 2.00
CA ASN A 332 6.32 -0.19 2.58
C ASN A 332 4.88 0.36 2.70
N THR A 333 3.89 -0.49 2.41
CA THR A 333 2.47 -0.15 2.51
C THR A 333 1.67 -1.32 3.11
N GLY A 334 1.23 -2.26 2.25
CA GLY A 334 0.14 -3.25 2.45
C GLY A 334 0.51 -4.70 2.27
#